data_AF-A0A1E3ZSD5-F1
#
_entry.id   AF-A0A1E3ZSD5-F1
#
_cell.length_a   1.000
_cell.length_b   1.000
_cell.length_c   1.000
_cell.angle_alpha   90.00
_cell.angle_beta   90.00
_cell.angle_gamma   90.00
#
_symmetry.space_group_name_H-M   'P 1'
#
loop_
_entity.id
_entity.type
_entity.pdbx_description
1 polymer ?
#
loop_
_entity_poly.entity_id
_entity_poly.type
_entity_poly.pdbx_seq_one_letter_code
_entity_poly.pdbx_strand_id
1 'polypeptide(L)'
;MGPLATADYESRYRNSQLYRKYKDSVDPESAYEVLARRIEEQNRIAEQEKQIKEEAKQKTGSGTRRAEKSAFEQVLSAPITRQIGRELIRGVFGMLTGKKTTSKSKGWF
;
A
#
# COMPACT_ATOMS: atom_id res chain seq x y z
N MET A 1 -41.20 -12.00 51.02
CA MET A 1 -40.19 -12.32 49.98
C MET A 1 -38.86 -11.71 50.44
N GLY A 2 -37.85 -12.54 50.72
CA GLY A 2 -36.53 -12.08 51.19
C GLY A 2 -35.59 -11.66 50.04
N PRO A 3 -34.44 -11.05 50.35
CA PRO A 3 -33.46 -10.68 49.33
C PRO A 3 -32.88 -11.92 48.63
N LEU A 4 -32.64 -11.81 47.33
CA LEU A 4 -32.00 -12.86 46.54
C LEU A 4 -30.53 -13.03 46.98
N ALA A 5 -30.08 -14.27 47.15
CA ALA A 5 -28.67 -14.53 47.42
C ALA A 5 -27.80 -14.11 46.23
N THR A 6 -26.67 -13.47 46.51
CA THR A 6 -25.75 -12.97 45.47
C THR A 6 -25.24 -14.08 44.56
N ALA A 7 -25.01 -15.28 45.10
CA ALA A 7 -24.60 -16.45 44.33
C ALA A 7 -25.66 -16.89 43.30
N ASP A 8 -26.94 -16.85 43.68
CA ASP A 8 -28.05 -17.19 42.78
C ASP A 8 -28.21 -16.14 41.68
N TYR A 9 -28.04 -14.86 42.03
CA TYR A 9 -28.01 -13.76 41.06
C TYR A 9 -26.90 -13.95 40.02
N GLU A 10 -25.66 -14.16 40.47
CA GLU A 10 -24.50 -14.35 39.60
C GLU A 10 -24.65 -15.55 38.67
N SER A 11 -25.14 -16.66 39.20
CA SER A 11 -25.41 -17.87 38.41
C SER A 11 -26.44 -17.59 37.31
N ARG A 12 -27.56 -16.92 37.64
CA ARG A 12 -28.58 -16.56 36.65
C ARG A 12 -28.07 -15.54 35.63
N TYR A 13 -27.28 -14.57 36.08
CA TYR A 13 -26.67 -13.55 35.24
C TYR A 13 -25.73 -14.17 34.20
N ARG A 14 -24.78 -15.01 34.63
CA ARG A 14 -23.80 -15.68 33.75
C ARG A 14 -24.44 -16.70 32.81
N ASN A 15 -25.51 -17.37 33.24
CA ASN A 15 -26.25 -18.32 32.42
C ASN A 15 -27.21 -17.65 31.41
N SER A 16 -27.39 -16.33 31.48
CA SER A 16 -28.27 -15.61 30.57
C SER A 16 -27.72 -15.58 29.14
N GLN A 17 -28.61 -15.57 28.15
CA GLN A 17 -28.24 -15.42 26.74
C GLN A 17 -27.61 -14.05 26.46
N LEU A 18 -28.01 -13.01 27.21
CA LEU A 18 -27.47 -11.66 27.08
C LEU A 18 -26.01 -11.60 27.49
N TYR A 19 -25.64 -12.26 28.59
CA TYR A 19 -24.24 -12.33 29.03
C TYR A 19 -23.36 -12.95 27.94
N ARG A 20 -23.82 -14.03 27.29
CA ARG A 20 -23.06 -14.65 26.18
C ARG A 20 -22.83 -13.72 25.00
N LYS A 21 -23.79 -12.83 24.71
CA LYS A 21 -23.73 -11.94 23.54
C LYS A 21 -23.00 -10.62 23.81
N TYR A 22 -23.06 -10.11 25.03
CA TYR A 22 -22.65 -8.75 25.36
C TYR A 22 -21.59 -8.65 26.46
N LYS A 23 -21.04 -9.77 26.95
CA LYS A 23 -19.96 -9.73 27.96
C LYS A 23 -18.69 -9.04 27.45
N ASP A 24 -18.42 -9.13 26.15
CA ASP A 24 -17.18 -8.66 25.55
C ASP A 24 -17.38 -7.25 25.00
N SER A 25 -16.53 -6.32 25.43
CA SER A 25 -16.49 -4.97 24.86
C SER A 25 -15.75 -4.99 23.53
N VAL A 26 -16.36 -4.46 22.49
CA VAL A 26 -15.72 -4.29 21.17
C VAL A 26 -15.26 -2.84 21.05
N ASP A 27 -13.98 -2.63 20.81
CA ASP A 27 -13.41 -1.33 20.46
C ASP A 27 -13.44 -1.16 18.94
N PRO A 28 -14.20 -0.20 18.38
CA PRO A 28 -14.28 -0.01 16.95
C PRO A 28 -13.03 0.68 16.39
N GLU A 29 -12.27 -0.03 15.56
CA GLU A 29 -11.15 0.60 14.82
C GLU A 29 -11.68 1.41 13.62
N SER A 30 -11.18 2.64 13.46
CA SER A 30 -11.58 3.49 12.31
C SER A 30 -10.77 3.18 11.04
N ALA A 31 -11.39 3.37 9.86
CA ALA A 31 -10.70 3.20 8.58
C ALA A 31 -9.46 4.11 8.46
N TYR A 32 -9.52 5.29 9.09
CA TYR A 32 -8.41 6.23 9.17
C TYR A 32 -7.25 5.65 9.98
N GLU A 33 -7.49 5.08 11.16
CA GLU A 33 -6.46 4.45 12.00
C GLU A 33 -5.80 3.27 11.30
N VAL A 34 -6.56 2.47 10.55
CA VAL A 34 -6.01 1.37 9.75
C VAL A 34 -5.09 1.91 8.65
N LEU A 35 -5.51 2.98 7.97
CA LEU A 35 -4.70 3.59 6.91
C LEU A 35 -3.44 4.27 7.47
N ALA A 36 -3.57 5.00 8.57
CA ALA A 36 -2.45 5.66 9.25
C ALA A 36 -1.38 4.64 9.66
N ARG A 37 -1.80 3.55 10.34
CA ARG A 37 -0.89 2.44 10.71
C ARG A 37 -0.16 1.87 9.51
N ARG A 38 -0.86 1.62 8.40
CA ARG A 38 -0.23 1.12 7.16
C ARG A 38 0.82 2.08 6.60
N ILE A 39 0.52 3.38 6.58
CA ILE A 39 1.47 4.39 6.09
C ILE A 39 2.71 4.44 6.98
N GLU A 40 2.54 4.43 8.30
CA GLU A 40 3.64 4.41 9.26
C GLU A 40 4.52 3.16 9.12
N GLU A 41 3.91 1.98 8.96
CA GLU A 41 4.62 0.73 8.71
C GLU A 41 5.46 0.79 7.43
N GLN A 42 4.88 1.29 6.32
CA GLN A 42 5.61 1.44 5.06
C GLN A 42 6.77 2.44 5.18
N ASN A 43 6.57 3.56 5.88
CA ASN A 43 7.63 4.53 6.13
C ASN A 43 8.77 3.92 6.94
N ARG A 44 8.45 3.13 7.99
CA ARG A 44 9.45 2.46 8.81
C ARG A 44 10.27 1.45 8.02
N ILE A 45 9.63 0.68 7.14
CA ILE A 45 10.32 -0.26 6.24
C ILE A 45 11.24 0.51 5.29
N ALA A 46 10.76 1.59 4.68
CA ALA A 46 11.56 2.40 3.76
C ALA A 46 12.76 3.06 4.45
N GLU A 47 12.63 3.49 5.71
CA GLU A 47 13.73 4.02 6.51
C GLU A 47 14.77 2.93 6.83
N GLN A 48 14.32 1.74 7.23
CA GLN A 48 15.22 0.60 7.48
C GLN A 48 16.00 0.21 6.21
N GLU A 49 15.34 0.17 5.05
CA GLU A 49 16.03 -0.09 3.78
C GLU A 49 17.06 0.98 3.41
N LYS A 50 16.79 2.25 3.71
CA LYS A 50 17.75 3.34 3.49
C LYS A 50 18.96 3.20 4.39
N GLN A 51 18.76 2.93 5.68
CA GLN A 51 19.84 2.72 6.65
C GLN A 51 20.74 1.54 6.23
N ILE A 52 20.15 0.40 5.84
CA ILE A 52 20.91 -0.76 5.35
C ILE A 52 21.71 -0.41 4.09
N LYS A 53 21.15 0.37 3.16
CA LYS A 53 21.85 0.81 1.94
C LYS A 53 22.97 1.80 2.24
N GLU A 54 22.80 2.68 3.22
CA GLU A 54 23.84 3.63 3.64
C GLU A 54 24.99 2.92 4.36
N GLU A 55 24.70 1.97 5.24
CA GLU A 55 25.71 1.13 5.89
C GLU A 55 26.48 0.26 4.88
N ALA A 56 25.79 -0.28 3.86
CA ALA A 56 26.43 -1.02 2.78
C ALA A 56 27.35 -0.13 1.94
N LYS A 57 26.93 1.12 1.64
CA LYS A 57 27.76 2.09 0.90
C LYS A 57 28.99 2.54 1.69
N GLN A 58 28.87 2.73 3.01
CA GLN A 58 30.00 3.09 3.86
C GLN A 58 31.04 1.97 3.96
N LYS A 59 30.60 0.70 3.96
CA LYS A 59 31.50 -0.47 3.97
C LYS A 59 32.24 -0.70 2.64
N THR A 60 31.72 -0.19 1.53
CA THR A 60 32.36 -0.31 0.19
C THR A 60 33.20 0.92 -0.21
N GLY A 61 33.38 1.89 0.69
CA GLY A 61 34.07 3.15 0.43
C GLY A 61 35.61 3.06 0.45
N SER A 62 36.22 2.24 -0.41
CA SER A 62 37.62 2.41 -0.81
C SER A 62 37.81 1.83 -2.22
N GLY A 63 37.68 2.71 -3.23
CA GLY A 63 37.90 2.32 -4.62
C GLY A 63 37.19 3.23 -5.62
N THR A 64 37.93 4.22 -6.13
CA THR A 64 37.66 4.93 -7.38
C THR A 64 36.93 4.08 -8.43
N ARG A 65 35.83 4.59 -9.01
CA ARG A 65 35.57 4.56 -10.46
C ARG A 65 34.24 5.23 -10.82
N ARG A 66 34.34 6.17 -11.77
CA ARG A 66 33.38 6.66 -12.77
C ARG A 66 31.89 6.61 -12.40
N ALA A 67 31.23 7.76 -12.51
CA ALA A 67 29.78 7.89 -12.48
C ALA A 67 29.13 7.03 -13.59
N GLU A 68 28.90 5.76 -13.28
CA GLU A 68 27.99 4.91 -14.01
C GLU A 68 26.59 5.43 -13.72
N LYS A 69 25.88 5.83 -14.78
CA LYS A 69 24.49 6.28 -14.69
C LYS A 69 23.73 5.30 -13.81
N SER A 70 22.99 5.81 -12.83
CA SER A 70 22.23 4.98 -11.88
C SER A 70 21.41 3.94 -12.66
N ALA A 71 21.32 2.69 -12.19
CA ALA A 71 20.56 1.64 -12.87
C ALA A 71 19.13 2.11 -13.24
N PHE A 72 18.56 2.98 -12.43
CA PHE A 72 17.30 3.67 -12.71
C PHE A 72 17.35 4.58 -13.95
N GLU A 73 18.40 5.39 -14.09
CA GLU A 73 18.64 6.25 -15.24
C GLU A 73 18.94 5.43 -16.52
N GLN A 74 19.59 4.27 -16.37
CA GLN A 74 19.82 3.34 -17.48
C GLN A 74 18.52 2.68 -17.96
N VAL A 75 17.63 2.30 -17.04
CA VAL A 75 16.31 1.75 -17.36
C VAL A 75 15.40 2.82 -17.97
N LEU A 76 15.42 4.05 -17.45
CA LEU A 76 14.63 5.17 -18.01
C LEU A 76 15.13 5.66 -19.37
N SER A 77 16.44 5.56 -19.64
CA SER A 77 17.01 5.92 -20.93
C SER A 77 16.93 4.80 -21.97
N ALA A 78 16.49 3.60 -21.59
CA ALA A 78 16.28 2.50 -22.52
C ALA A 78 15.20 2.86 -23.56
N PRO A 79 15.45 2.64 -24.87
CA PRO A 79 14.48 2.95 -25.92
C PRO A 79 13.12 2.28 -25.73
N ILE A 80 13.13 1.07 -25.16
CA ILE A 80 11.96 0.23 -24.88
C ILE A 80 11.05 0.89 -23.84
N THR A 81 11.61 1.46 -22.76
CA THR A 81 10.80 2.09 -21.71
C THR A 81 10.16 3.39 -22.19
N ARG A 82 10.85 4.14 -23.05
CA ARG A 82 10.32 5.37 -23.67
C ARG A 82 9.18 5.08 -24.67
N GLN A 83 9.24 3.95 -25.38
CA GLN A 83 8.17 3.51 -26.28
C GLN A 83 6.91 3.12 -25.48
N ILE A 84 7.06 2.28 -24.46
CA ILE A 84 5.96 1.85 -23.59
C ILE A 84 5.33 3.06 -22.89
N GLY A 85 6.12 3.99 -22.34
CA GLY A 85 5.61 5.19 -21.71
C GLY A 85 4.77 6.06 -22.65
N ARG A 86 5.21 6.23 -23.91
CA ARG A 86 4.47 7.02 -24.90
C ARG A 86 3.17 6.35 -25.34
N GLU A 87 3.16 5.03 -25.45
CA GLU A 87 1.95 4.26 -25.79
C GLU A 87 0.95 4.25 -24.64
N LEU A 88 1.39 4.12 -23.39
CA LEU A 88 0.52 4.21 -22.22
C LEU A 88 -0.09 5.60 -22.09
N ILE A 89 0.71 6.65 -22.25
CA ILE A 89 0.21 8.03 -22.25
C ILE A 89 -0.78 8.24 -23.38
N ARG A 90 -0.50 7.78 -24.61
CA ARG A 90 -1.42 7.94 -25.75
C ARG A 90 -2.67 7.07 -25.64
N GLY A 91 -2.59 5.90 -25.02
CA GLY A 91 -3.73 5.02 -24.74
C GLY A 91 -4.66 5.64 -23.71
N VAL A 92 -4.13 6.04 -22.56
CA VAL A 92 -4.91 6.63 -21.47
C VAL A 92 -5.42 8.02 -21.85
N PHE A 93 -4.58 8.91 -22.39
CA PHE A 93 -5.06 10.21 -22.87
C PHE A 93 -5.94 10.09 -24.11
N GLY A 94 -5.72 9.11 -24.99
CA GLY A 94 -6.58 8.87 -26.15
C GLY A 94 -7.99 8.45 -25.76
N MET A 95 -8.11 7.63 -24.70
CA MET A 95 -9.40 7.23 -24.12
C MET A 95 -10.06 8.37 -23.34
N LEU A 96 -9.31 9.13 -22.53
CA LEU A 96 -9.86 10.21 -21.69
C LEU A 96 -10.19 11.48 -22.48
N THR A 97 -9.44 11.82 -23.53
CA THR A 97 -9.65 13.07 -24.30
C THR A 97 -10.50 12.88 -25.56
N GLY A 98 -11.05 11.68 -25.79
CA GLY A 98 -12.04 11.41 -26.83
C GLY A 98 -11.57 11.61 -28.29
N LYS A 99 -10.31 11.94 -28.51
CA LYS A 99 -9.73 12.14 -29.84
C LYS A 99 -9.41 10.78 -30.46
N LYS A 100 -10.43 10.15 -31.06
CA LYS A 100 -10.25 8.98 -31.94
C LYS A 100 -9.18 9.33 -32.98
N THR A 101 -8.02 8.68 -32.88
CA THR A 101 -7.01 8.78 -33.93
C THR A 101 -7.60 8.10 -35.15
N THR A 102 -8.12 8.89 -36.10
CA THR A 102 -8.58 8.35 -37.38
C THR A 102 -7.37 7.72 -38.07
N SER A 103 -7.26 6.38 -38.01
CA SER A 103 -6.33 5.69 -38.89
C SER A 103 -6.94 5.80 -40.27
N LYS A 104 -6.48 6.78 -41.04
CA LYS A 104 -6.86 6.94 -42.43
C LYS A 104 -6.30 5.72 -43.16
N SER A 105 -7.10 4.65 -43.26
CA SER A 105 -6.80 3.50 -44.11
C SER A 105 -6.73 4.03 -45.53
N LYS A 106 -5.51 4.21 -46.02
CA LYS A 106 -5.23 4.56 -47.41
C LYS A 106 -5.58 3.33 -48.23
N GLY A 107 -6.82 3.26 -48.70
CA GLY A 107 -7.24 2.31 -49.71
C GLY A 107 -6.41 2.55 -50.97
N TRP A 108 -5.75 1.49 -51.43
CA TRP A 108 -5.13 1.42 -52.74
C TRP A 108 -6.12 0.70 -53.65
N PHE A 109 -6.86 1.47 -54.45
CA PHE A 109 -7.35 1.19 -55.80
C PHE A 109 -7.69 2.53 -56.45
#